data_AF-A0A316WHC3-F1
#
_entry.id   AF-A0A316WHC3-F1
#
_cell.length_a   1.000
_cell.length_b   1.000
_cell.length_c   1.000
_cell.angle_alpha   90.00
_cell.angle_beta   90.00
_cell.angle_gamma   90.00
#
_symmetry.space_group_name_H-M   'P 1'
#
loop_
_entity.id
_entity.type
_entity.pdbx_description
1 polymer ?
#
loop_
_entity_poly.entity_id
_entity_poly.type
_entity_poly.pdbx_seq_one_letter_code
_entity_poly.pdbx_strand_id
1 'polypeptide(L)'
;SYMSFGVKADGANVGWLSSSGEASLAKTAVTVGNEGFSFLSAPSQQIAIDSPVSMNEIMRITNNGNVGLGRTEPKEKLDVFGNILTGSDDSVMGINAFAIRYVKGSLNNWGSLRSSSSSYMSFGVKADGANVGWLSSSGEASLAKTAVT
;
A
#
# COMPACT_ATOMS: atom_id res chain seq x y z
N SER A 1 -22.49 -9.89 -15.21
CA SER A 1 -21.16 -9.90 -14.58
C SER A 1 -21.00 -11.19 -13.83
N TYR A 2 -20.26 -12.16 -14.39
CA TYR A 2 -20.08 -13.47 -13.77
C TYR A 2 -18.80 -13.44 -12.94
N MET A 3 -18.91 -13.64 -11.62
CA MET A 3 -17.75 -13.87 -10.76
C MET A 3 -17.30 -15.32 -10.95
N SER A 4 -16.10 -15.54 -11.49
CA SER A 4 -15.52 -16.88 -11.52
C SER A 4 -14.79 -17.12 -10.20
N PHE A 5 -15.35 -17.96 -9.35
CA PHE A 5 -14.66 -18.49 -8.18
C PHE A 5 -13.84 -19.72 -8.61
N GLY A 6 -12.57 -19.78 -8.24
CA GLY A 6 -11.84 -21.05 -8.27
C GLY A 6 -12.15 -21.83 -6.99
N VAL A 7 -12.28 -23.15 -7.09
CA VAL A 7 -12.26 -24.04 -5.92
C VAL A 7 -10.82 -24.55 -5.75
N LYS A 8 -10.28 -24.53 -4.52
CA LYS A 8 -9.04 -25.25 -4.21
C LYS A 8 -9.40 -26.72 -4.07
N ALA A 9 -9.13 -27.53 -5.08
CA ALA A 9 -9.44 -28.95 -5.04
C ALA A 9 -8.53 -29.66 -4.01
N ASP A 10 -9.11 -30.47 -3.14
CA ASP A 10 -8.37 -31.45 -2.34
C ASP A 10 -8.32 -32.78 -3.10
N GLY A 11 -7.16 -33.46 -3.07
CA GLY A 11 -6.98 -34.81 -3.59
C GLY A 11 -5.90 -35.02 -4.65
N ALA A 12 -5.39 -33.97 -5.33
CA ALA A 12 -4.41 -34.17 -6.42
C ALA A 12 -3.46 -32.99 -6.73
N ASN A 13 -3.17 -32.07 -5.79
CA ASN A 13 -2.31 -30.90 -6.04
C ASN A 13 -2.73 -30.02 -7.23
N VAL A 14 -4.02 -29.98 -7.56
CA VAL A 14 -4.54 -29.06 -8.57
C VAL A 14 -4.93 -27.78 -7.86
N GLY A 15 -4.31 -26.66 -8.22
CA GLY A 15 -4.55 -25.36 -7.60
C GLY A 15 -5.96 -24.82 -7.84
N TRP A 16 -6.08 -23.54 -8.18
CA TRP A 16 -7.38 -22.97 -8.54
C TRP A 16 -7.87 -23.54 -9.86
N LEU A 17 -9.12 -23.96 -9.96
CA LEU A 17 -9.71 -24.43 -11.21
C LEU A 17 -10.57 -23.34 -11.87
N SER A 18 -10.57 -23.31 -13.21
CA SER A 18 -11.41 -22.39 -13.99
C SER A 18 -12.87 -22.83 -13.98
N SER A 19 -13.79 -21.87 -13.83
CA SER A 19 -15.24 -22.08 -13.95
C SER A 19 -15.87 -21.47 -15.20
N SER A 20 -15.07 -20.86 -16.09
CA SER A 20 -15.61 -20.04 -17.20
C SER A 20 -15.44 -20.61 -18.61
N GLY A 21 -14.79 -21.77 -18.78
CA GLY A 21 -14.69 -22.49 -20.05
C GLY A 21 -14.29 -21.59 -21.23
N GLU A 22 -15.27 -21.27 -22.07
CA GLU A 22 -15.13 -20.49 -23.31
C GLU A 22 -15.01 -18.97 -23.10
N ALA A 23 -15.32 -18.45 -21.91
CA ALA A 23 -15.25 -17.02 -21.65
C ALA A 23 -13.86 -16.62 -21.13
N SER A 24 -13.26 -15.63 -21.81
CA SER A 24 -12.04 -14.96 -21.34
C SER A 24 -12.38 -13.98 -20.21
N LEU A 25 -12.20 -14.44 -18.97
CA LEU A 25 -12.51 -13.68 -17.76
C LEU A 25 -11.29 -13.57 -16.86
N ALA A 26 -11.13 -12.42 -16.21
CA ALA A 26 -10.20 -12.28 -15.11
C ALA A 26 -10.64 -13.21 -13.97
N LYS A 27 -9.66 -13.83 -13.32
CA LYS A 27 -9.92 -14.78 -12.23
C LYS A 27 -9.63 -14.11 -10.91
N THR A 28 -10.49 -14.30 -9.92
CA THR A 28 -10.26 -13.84 -8.56
C THR A 28 -10.51 -14.98 -7.58
N ALA A 29 -9.78 -14.95 -6.47
CA ALA A 29 -9.95 -15.93 -5.43
C ALA A 29 -9.60 -15.35 -4.06
N VAL A 30 -10.11 -16.01 -3.03
CA VAL A 30 -9.86 -15.69 -1.63
C VAL A 30 -9.43 -16.98 -0.93
N THR A 31 -8.32 -16.94 -0.19
CA THR A 31 -7.96 -18.02 0.72
C THR A 31 -8.18 -17.61 2.17
N VAL A 32 -8.56 -18.59 2.98
CA VAL A 32 -8.53 -18.53 4.44
C VAL A 32 -7.81 -19.79 4.90
N GLY A 33 -6.82 -19.65 5.77
CA GLY A 33 -6.07 -20.79 6.29
C GLY A 33 -5.12 -20.41 7.42
N ASN A 34 -4.19 -21.30 7.73
CA ASN A 34 -3.27 -21.15 8.86
C ASN A 34 -2.35 -19.92 8.73
N GLU A 35 -2.12 -19.45 7.51
CA GLU A 35 -1.31 -18.26 7.22
C GLU A 35 -2.13 -16.96 7.21
N GLY A 36 -3.44 -17.03 7.46
CA GLY A 36 -4.36 -15.92 7.48
C GLY A 36 -5.31 -15.89 6.27
N PHE A 37 -5.52 -14.71 5.73
CA PHE A 37 -6.48 -14.41 4.67
C PHE A 37 -5.78 -13.75 3.48
N SER A 38 -5.98 -14.24 2.26
CA SER A 38 -5.35 -13.63 1.07
C SER A 38 -6.29 -13.49 -0.12
N PHE A 39 -6.02 -12.49 -0.95
CA PHE A 39 -6.68 -12.22 -2.21
C PHE A 39 -5.74 -12.53 -3.36
N LEU A 40 -6.27 -13.21 -4.37
CA LEU A 40 -5.51 -13.58 -5.55
C LEU A 40 -6.23 -13.13 -6.82
N SER A 41 -5.44 -12.84 -7.86
CA SER A 41 -5.95 -12.54 -9.18
C SER A 41 -5.10 -13.16 -10.30
N ALA A 42 -5.74 -13.36 -11.44
CA ALA A 42 -5.09 -13.64 -12.72
C ALA A 42 -5.75 -12.79 -13.81
N PRO A 43 -4.99 -12.37 -14.84
CA PRO A 43 -5.53 -11.60 -15.95
C PRO A 43 -6.62 -12.37 -16.71
N SER A 44 -7.36 -11.66 -17.57
CA SER A 44 -8.39 -12.27 -18.40
C SER A 44 -7.80 -13.34 -19.32
N GLN A 45 -8.31 -14.55 -19.20
CA GLN A 45 -7.87 -15.70 -19.97
C GLN A 45 -9.01 -16.70 -20.16
N GLN A 46 -9.05 -17.32 -21.33
CA GLN A 46 -9.95 -18.43 -21.62
C GLN A 46 -9.26 -19.73 -21.16
N ILE A 47 -9.86 -20.42 -20.19
CA ILE A 47 -9.36 -21.67 -19.64
C ILE A 47 -10.55 -22.61 -19.50
N ALA A 48 -10.42 -23.81 -20.07
CA ALA A 48 -11.43 -24.87 -20.00
C ALA A 48 -11.89 -25.12 -18.56
N ILE A 49 -13.15 -25.50 -18.40
CA ILE A 49 -13.72 -25.81 -17.08
C ILE A 49 -12.87 -26.91 -16.43
N ASP A 50 -12.67 -26.80 -15.12
CA ASP A 50 -11.89 -27.75 -14.30
C ASP A 50 -10.40 -27.84 -14.68
N SER A 51 -9.89 -26.90 -15.49
CA SER A 51 -8.46 -26.78 -15.77
C SER A 51 -7.75 -25.84 -14.79
N PRO A 52 -6.47 -26.10 -14.45
CA PRO A 52 -5.71 -25.29 -13.50
C PRO A 52 -5.56 -23.84 -13.94
N VAL A 53 -5.57 -22.94 -12.96
CA VAL A 53 -5.36 -21.50 -13.10
C VAL A 53 -4.19 -21.09 -12.21
N SER A 54 -3.17 -20.48 -12.81
CA SER A 54 -2.10 -19.82 -12.05
C SER A 54 -2.61 -18.48 -11.53
N MET A 55 -2.58 -18.30 -10.22
CA MET A 55 -3.10 -17.12 -9.53
C MET A 55 -1.96 -16.41 -8.78
N ASN A 56 -1.94 -15.08 -8.85
CA ASN A 56 -0.98 -14.27 -8.12
C ASN A 56 -1.63 -13.69 -6.86
N GLU A 57 -0.96 -13.78 -5.73
CA GLU A 57 -1.39 -13.09 -4.53
C GLU A 57 -1.15 -11.59 -4.65
N ILE A 58 -2.20 -10.79 -4.43
CA ILE A 58 -2.16 -9.33 -4.54
C ILE A 58 -2.28 -8.65 -3.18
N MET A 59 -2.87 -9.32 -2.19
CA MET A 59 -3.00 -8.82 -0.82
C MET A 59 -3.12 -9.99 0.17
N ARG A 60 -2.61 -9.81 1.38
CA ARG A 60 -2.81 -10.73 2.50
C ARG A 60 -2.96 -10.01 3.82
N ILE A 61 -3.67 -10.64 4.76
CA ILE A 61 -3.61 -10.36 6.19
C ILE A 61 -3.16 -11.63 6.88
N THR A 62 -2.01 -11.61 7.53
CA THR A 62 -1.48 -12.78 8.25
C THR A 62 -2.26 -13.05 9.54
N ASN A 63 -2.15 -14.26 10.06
CA ASN A 63 -2.70 -14.63 11.38
C ASN A 63 -2.17 -13.74 12.54
N ASN A 64 -0.97 -13.15 12.39
CA ASN A 64 -0.38 -12.21 13.34
C ASN A 64 -0.84 -10.75 13.12
N GLY A 65 -1.80 -10.53 12.21
CA GLY A 65 -2.41 -9.23 11.92
C GLY A 65 -1.53 -8.30 11.09
N ASN A 66 -0.56 -8.81 10.33
CA ASN A 66 0.23 -8.00 9.40
C ASN A 66 -0.43 -8.00 8.03
N VAL A 67 -0.47 -6.84 7.37
CA VAL A 67 -1.10 -6.66 6.04
C VAL A 67 -0.02 -6.53 4.97
N GLY A 68 -0.07 -7.37 3.95
CA GLY A 68 0.76 -7.28 2.75
C GLY A 68 -0.02 -6.81 1.54
N LEU A 69 0.54 -5.88 0.77
CA LEU A 69 0.07 -5.53 -0.58
C LEU A 69 1.18 -5.82 -1.58
N GLY A 70 0.95 -6.76 -2.50
CA GLY A 70 1.99 -7.28 -3.40
C GLY A 70 3.13 -8.02 -2.69
N ARG A 71 2.94 -8.40 -1.41
CA ARG A 71 3.93 -9.06 -0.55
C ARG A 71 3.32 -10.28 0.14
N THR A 72 3.89 -11.46 -0.07
CA THR A 72 3.42 -12.73 0.54
C THR A 72 3.93 -12.94 1.96
N GLU A 73 5.05 -12.28 2.31
CA GLU A 73 5.67 -12.31 3.64
C GLU A 73 5.86 -10.88 4.17
N PRO A 74 4.80 -10.27 4.75
CA PRO A 74 4.88 -8.92 5.30
C PRO A 74 5.83 -8.88 6.50
N LYS A 75 6.85 -8.03 6.44
CA LYS A 75 7.84 -7.88 7.52
C LYS A 75 7.39 -6.95 8.64
N GLU A 76 6.39 -6.12 8.36
CA GLU A 76 5.83 -5.11 9.28
C GLU A 76 4.30 -5.18 9.29
N LYS A 77 3.67 -4.39 10.17
CA LYS A 77 2.19 -4.34 10.29
C LYS A 77 1.49 -4.01 8.97
N LEU A 78 2.11 -3.19 8.13
CA LEU A 78 1.71 -2.93 6.75
C LEU A 78 2.97 -2.93 5.89
N ASP A 79 3.05 -3.85 4.92
CA ASP A 79 4.18 -3.98 3.98
C ASP A 79 3.64 -3.92 2.55
N VAL A 80 4.02 -2.87 1.82
CA VAL A 80 3.56 -2.62 0.45
C VAL A 80 4.74 -2.72 -0.51
N PHE A 81 4.68 -3.67 -1.44
CA PHE A 81 5.63 -3.77 -2.53
C PHE A 81 5.18 -2.93 -3.72
N GLY A 82 5.50 -1.64 -3.70
CA GLY A 82 5.17 -0.71 -4.78
C GLY A 82 5.00 0.74 -4.30
N ASN A 83 4.45 1.59 -5.17
CA ASN A 83 4.14 2.98 -4.84
C ASN A 83 2.78 3.06 -4.13
N ILE A 84 2.70 3.89 -3.08
CA ILE A 84 1.44 4.19 -2.39
C ILE A 84 1.00 5.59 -2.77
N LEU A 85 -0.17 5.71 -3.39
CA LEU A 85 -0.90 6.98 -3.50
C LEU A 85 -1.86 7.07 -2.31
N THR A 86 -1.68 8.07 -1.46
CA THR A 86 -2.58 8.35 -0.33
C THR A 86 -3.30 9.67 -0.61
N GLY A 87 -4.60 9.78 -0.32
CA GLY A 87 -5.40 10.98 -0.61
C GLY A 87 -6.31 10.87 -1.84
N SER A 88 -6.96 11.97 -2.21
CA SER A 88 -7.81 12.08 -3.40
C SER A 88 -7.01 12.50 -4.63
N ASP A 89 -7.43 12.11 -5.83
CA ASP A 89 -6.89 12.62 -7.12
C ASP A 89 -7.12 14.13 -7.35
N ASP A 90 -7.84 14.78 -6.43
CA ASP A 90 -8.11 16.20 -6.49
C ASP A 90 -6.84 17.03 -6.24
N SER A 91 -6.48 17.88 -7.19
CA SER A 91 -5.21 18.61 -7.29
C SER A 91 -4.99 19.68 -6.21
N VAL A 92 -5.90 19.75 -5.22
CA VAL A 92 -6.02 20.80 -4.21
C VAL A 92 -5.98 20.24 -2.77
N MET A 93 -6.01 18.91 -2.59
CA MET A 93 -5.96 18.29 -1.27
C MET A 93 -4.52 17.90 -0.93
N GLY A 94 -3.88 18.65 -0.04
CA GLY A 94 -2.56 18.30 0.50
C GLY A 94 -2.59 16.96 1.23
N ILE A 95 -1.56 16.14 1.05
CA ILE A 95 -1.47 14.79 1.62
C ILE A 95 -0.36 14.76 2.66
N ASN A 96 -0.68 14.28 3.86
CA ASN A 96 0.36 13.88 4.83
C ASN A 96 0.87 12.50 4.42
N ALA A 97 2.08 12.41 3.86
CA ALA A 97 2.65 11.14 3.42
C ALA A 97 2.99 10.21 4.61
N PHE A 98 3.28 10.77 5.79
CA PHE A 98 3.44 10.04 7.05
C PHE A 98 3.03 10.90 8.24
N ALA A 99 2.07 10.43 9.05
CA ALA A 99 1.62 11.12 10.27
C ALA A 99 2.08 10.36 11.53
N ILE A 100 3.13 10.86 12.19
CA ILE A 100 3.56 10.34 13.50
C ILE A 100 2.71 10.99 14.58
N ARG A 101 1.64 10.30 14.98
CA ARG A 101 0.78 10.71 16.09
C ARG A 101 1.39 10.25 17.42
N TYR A 102 1.55 11.17 18.36
CA TYR A 102 1.84 10.90 19.76
C TYR A 102 0.62 11.25 20.61
N VAL A 103 0.60 10.82 21.88
CA VAL A 103 -0.57 10.83 22.79
C VAL A 103 -1.29 12.19 22.91
N LYS A 104 -0.63 13.31 22.58
CA LYS A 104 -1.21 14.66 22.58
C LYS A 104 -0.96 15.48 21.29
N GLY A 105 -0.74 14.85 20.14
CA GLY A 105 -0.57 15.60 18.88
C GLY A 105 0.16 14.85 17.76
N SER A 106 0.58 15.57 16.73
CA SER A 106 1.41 15.04 15.62
C SER A 106 2.77 15.72 15.64
N LEU A 107 3.87 14.98 15.51
CA LEU A 107 5.23 15.51 15.66
C LEU A 107 5.90 15.95 14.35
N ASN A 108 5.57 15.40 13.18
CA ASN A 108 6.15 15.83 11.89
C ASN A 108 5.33 15.28 10.72
N ASN A 109 5.00 16.14 9.75
CA ASN A 109 4.55 15.80 8.40
C ASN A 109 5.76 15.69 7.46
N TRP A 110 6.48 14.57 7.45
CA TRP A 110 7.43 14.36 6.34
C TRP A 110 6.63 14.12 5.07
N GLY A 111 6.42 15.18 4.29
CA GLY A 111 5.59 15.19 3.10
C GLY A 111 5.65 16.54 2.40
N SER A 112 5.17 16.59 1.16
CA SER A 112 5.00 17.83 0.40
C SER A 112 3.52 18.21 0.43
N LEU A 113 3.19 19.41 0.92
CA LEU A 113 1.90 20.02 0.61
C LEU A 113 1.94 20.39 -0.86
N ARG A 114 1.15 19.77 -1.72
CA ARG A 114 1.06 20.15 -3.14
C ARG A 114 -0.09 21.13 -3.32
N SER A 115 0.15 22.19 -4.07
CA SER A 115 -0.90 23.02 -4.64
C SER A 115 -0.70 23.04 -6.14
N SER A 116 -1.71 22.60 -6.89
CA SER A 116 -1.87 22.88 -8.32
C SER A 116 -0.56 22.83 -9.10
N SER A 117 0.07 21.64 -9.15
CA SER A 117 1.31 21.30 -9.88
C SER A 117 2.69 21.63 -9.25
N SER A 118 2.77 22.13 -8.01
CA SER A 118 4.07 22.34 -7.33
C SER A 118 4.11 21.81 -5.89
N SER A 119 5.31 21.43 -5.46
CA SER A 119 5.60 21.14 -4.05
C SER A 119 5.73 22.47 -3.30
N TYR A 120 4.87 22.72 -2.31
CA TYR A 120 4.82 23.98 -1.57
C TYR A 120 5.87 24.04 -0.45
N MET A 121 6.12 22.95 0.29
CA MET A 121 7.09 22.91 1.40
C MET A 121 7.62 21.48 1.65
N SER A 122 8.91 21.32 1.96
CA SER A 122 9.51 20.10 2.53
C SER A 122 10.25 20.44 3.83
N PHE A 123 10.24 19.53 4.81
CA PHE A 123 11.02 19.68 6.06
C PHE A 123 11.65 18.37 6.51
N GLY A 124 12.86 18.46 7.07
CA GLY A 124 13.60 17.35 7.66
C GLY A 124 14.61 17.87 8.69
N VAL A 125 14.89 17.08 9.73
CA VAL A 125 15.90 17.42 10.76
C VAL A 125 16.82 16.23 10.97
N LYS A 126 18.14 16.45 10.95
CA LYS A 126 19.19 15.48 11.31
C LYS A 126 19.65 15.79 12.73
N ALA A 127 19.57 14.83 13.64
CA ALA A 127 20.21 14.96 14.95
C ALA A 127 21.73 14.84 14.78
N ASP A 128 22.48 15.81 15.30
CA ASP A 128 23.90 15.64 15.63
C ASP A 128 24.03 15.68 17.16
N GLY A 129 24.80 14.74 17.71
CA GLY A 129 24.79 14.28 19.10
C GLY A 129 25.18 15.30 20.17
N ALA A 130 25.25 16.59 19.84
CA ALA A 130 25.56 17.67 20.77
C ALA A 130 24.43 18.70 20.94
N ASN A 131 23.40 18.75 20.06
CA ASN A 131 22.32 19.73 20.15
C ASN A 131 20.95 19.11 19.84
N VAL A 132 20.17 18.85 20.88
CA VAL A 132 18.80 18.29 20.83
C VAL A 132 17.77 19.41 20.82
N GLY A 133 17.42 19.91 19.62
CA GLY A 133 16.37 20.93 19.47
C GLY A 133 15.77 21.00 18.07
N TRP A 134 14.49 21.35 18.02
CA TRP A 134 13.76 21.63 16.78
C TRP A 134 14.26 22.94 16.17
N LEU A 135 14.61 22.96 14.89
CA LEU A 135 14.67 24.20 14.11
C LEU A 135 13.24 24.67 13.83
N SER A 136 12.62 25.34 14.80
CA SER A 136 11.43 26.15 14.56
C SER A 136 11.85 27.61 14.44
N SER A 137 11.54 28.25 13.30
CA SER A 137 11.72 29.70 13.13
C SER A 137 10.72 30.46 13.99
N SER A 138 10.95 30.53 15.29
CA SER A 138 10.26 31.46 16.16
C SER A 138 11.05 31.66 17.45
N GLY A 139 11.75 32.79 17.51
CA GLY A 139 12.35 33.37 18.71
C GLY A 139 13.86 33.15 18.83
N GLU A 140 14.66 34.01 18.16
CA GLU A 140 16.14 34.13 18.27
C GLU A 140 17.01 33.44 17.20
N ALA A 141 16.46 33.05 16.04
CA ALA A 141 17.29 32.70 14.87
C ALA A 141 16.92 33.58 13.66
N SER A 142 17.76 34.58 13.37
CA SER A 142 17.69 35.37 12.14
C SER A 142 18.12 34.51 10.96
N LEU A 143 17.16 33.82 10.33
CA LEU A 143 17.38 33.15 9.06
C LEU A 143 17.38 34.22 7.96
N ALA A 144 18.41 34.23 7.10
CA ALA A 144 18.48 35.16 5.98
C ALA A 144 17.18 35.05 5.15
N LYS A 145 16.45 36.16 5.02
CA LYS A 145 15.28 36.24 4.13
C LYS A 145 15.78 36.32 2.69
N THR A 146 16.20 35.20 2.12
CA THR A 146 16.41 35.13 0.68
C THR A 146 15.04 35.01 0.02
N ALA A 147 14.55 36.12 -0.54
CA ALA A 147 13.48 36.03 -1.52
C ALA A 147 14.00 35.22 -2.71
N VAL A 148 13.35 34.11 -3.03
CA VAL A 148 13.51 33.47 -4.33
C VAL A 148 12.58 34.23 -5.28
N THR A 149 13.16 34.90 -6.26
CA THR A 149 12.40 35.50 -7.37
C THR A 149 11.88 34.43 -8.30
#